data_AF-A0A517P976-F1
#
_entry.id   AF-A0A517P976-F1
#
_cell.length_a   1.000
_cell.length_b   1.000
_cell.length_c   1.000
_cell.angle_alpha   90.00
_cell.angle_beta   90.00
_cell.angle_gamma   90.00
#
_symmetry.space_group_name_H-M   'P 1'
#
loop_
_entity.id
_entity.type
_entity.pdbx_description
1 polymer ?
#
loop_
_entity_poly.entity_id
_entity_poly.type
_entity_poly.pdbx_seq_one_letter_code
_entity_poly.pdbx_strand_id
1 'polypeptide(L)'
;MEEVTRDGRMLYLTDQKPLALGAIAWEEGWDAARWLRRLDTLVFLWPGDEHGPRGYAKAHGEKYDRQAAGGGPAPVLLRVPFADALAANPSLMPLFCRYNSGGPRAQPSGGSPRGDSTFRPANECDFTPGRVQELAFDRGPVALPTSTAVRSESDWEPLFG
;
A
#
# COMPACT_ATOMS: atom_id res chain seq x y z
N MET A 1 16.06 -11.25 1.72
CA MET A 1 16.49 -9.85 1.93
C MET A 1 17.78 -9.71 1.16
N GLU A 2 17.71 -8.93 0.10
CA GLU A 2 18.82 -8.69 -0.81
C GLU A 2 19.38 -7.29 -0.52
N GLU A 3 20.70 -7.14 -0.62
CA GLU A 3 21.38 -5.87 -0.42
C GLU A 3 21.74 -5.28 -1.78
N VAL A 4 21.31 -4.04 -2.02
CA VAL A 4 21.57 -3.32 -3.26
C VAL A 4 22.19 -1.97 -2.92
N THR A 5 23.35 -1.68 -3.48
CA THR A 5 23.97 -0.34 -3.33
C THR A 5 23.57 0.56 -4.50
N ARG A 6 23.06 1.77 -4.20
CA ARG A 6 22.77 2.83 -5.18
C ARG A 6 23.25 4.17 -4.64
N ASP A 7 24.01 4.90 -5.44
CA ASP A 7 24.56 6.23 -5.11
C ASP A 7 25.26 6.30 -3.74
N GLY A 8 26.01 5.24 -3.40
CA GLY A 8 26.73 5.13 -2.12
C GLY A 8 25.84 4.81 -0.91
N ARG A 9 24.55 4.54 -1.11
CA ARG A 9 23.61 4.12 -0.06
C ARG A 9 23.30 2.63 -0.19
N MET A 10 23.32 1.93 0.95
CA MET A 10 22.88 0.54 1.04
C MET A 10 21.36 0.49 1.16
N LEU A 11 20.70 -0.22 0.25
CA LEU A 11 19.26 -0.48 0.25
C LEU A 11 19.03 -1.96 0.54
N TYR A 12 18.13 -2.25 1.47
CA TYR A 12 17.68 -3.62 1.72
C TYR A 12 16.38 -3.86 0.96
N LEU A 13 16.44 -4.68 -0.09
CA LEU A 13 15.24 -5.20 -0.74
C LEU A 13 14.66 -6.30 0.15
N THR A 14 13.44 -6.07 0.63
CA THR A 14 12.72 -7.06 1.43
C THR A 14 11.71 -7.76 0.55
N ASP A 15 11.87 -9.07 0.40
CA ASP A 15 10.84 -9.90 -0.23
C ASP A 15 9.60 -9.89 0.65
N GLN A 16 8.46 -9.61 0.03
CA GLN A 16 7.18 -9.83 0.68
C GLN A 16 6.99 -11.32 0.91
N LYS A 17 6.27 -11.68 1.98
CA LYS A 17 5.87 -13.07 2.18
C LYS A 17 5.02 -13.50 0.98
N PRO A 18 5.13 -14.76 0.51
CA PRO A 18 4.25 -15.28 -0.52
C PRO A 18 2.77 -15.09 -0.14
N LEU A 19 1.94 -14.75 -1.13
CA LEU A 19 0.50 -14.68 -0.93
C LEU A 19 -0.05 -16.03 -0.50
N ALA A 20 -0.89 -16.02 0.54
CA ALA A 20 -1.65 -17.20 0.94
C ALA A 20 -2.79 -17.45 -0.05
N LEU A 21 -2.49 -18.03 -1.22
CA LEU A 21 -3.46 -18.21 -2.31
C LEU A 21 -4.69 -19.04 -1.89
N GLY A 22 -4.53 -20.00 -0.98
CA GLY A 22 -5.65 -20.78 -0.43
C GLY A 22 -6.63 -19.97 0.44
N ALA A 23 -6.25 -18.75 0.83
CA ALA A 23 -7.10 -17.82 1.57
C ALA A 23 -7.88 -16.86 0.65
N ILE A 24 -7.78 -17.02 -0.67
CA ILE A 24 -8.46 -16.20 -1.66
C ILE A 24 -9.71 -16.91 -2.17
N ALA A 25 -10.82 -16.19 -2.26
CA ALA A 25 -11.99 -16.59 -3.03
C ALA A 25 -11.96 -15.87 -4.38
N TRP A 26 -11.65 -16.60 -5.46
CA TRP A 26 -11.55 -16.00 -6.78
C TRP A 26 -12.94 -15.64 -7.34
N GLU A 27 -13.06 -14.44 -7.88
CA GLU A 27 -14.18 -14.12 -8.77
C GLU A 27 -14.04 -14.89 -10.09
N GLU A 28 -15.14 -14.98 -10.84
CA GLU A 28 -15.16 -15.68 -12.12
C GLU A 28 -14.11 -15.14 -13.09
N GLY A 29 -13.37 -16.04 -13.74
CA GLY A 29 -12.32 -15.66 -14.70
C GLY A 29 -11.01 -15.14 -14.08
N TRP A 30 -10.88 -15.17 -12.75
CA TRP A 30 -9.65 -14.85 -12.03
C TRP A 30 -8.92 -16.09 -11.56
N ASP A 31 -7.59 -15.98 -11.56
CA ASP A 31 -6.67 -16.96 -11.02
C ASP A 31 -5.46 -16.25 -10.37
N ALA A 32 -4.57 -17.03 -9.74
CA ALA A 32 -3.39 -16.50 -9.06
C ALA A 32 -2.45 -15.74 -10.01
N ALA A 33 -2.25 -16.22 -11.24
CA ALA A 33 -1.32 -15.61 -12.18
C ALA A 33 -1.83 -14.25 -12.68
N ARG A 34 -3.12 -14.16 -13.00
CA ARG A 34 -3.80 -12.92 -13.36
C ARG A 34 -3.82 -11.94 -12.19
N TRP A 35 -4.03 -12.43 -10.98
CA TRP A 35 -3.99 -11.62 -9.77
C TRP A 35 -2.61 -11.01 -9.51
N LEU A 36 -1.54 -11.82 -9.58
CA LEU A 36 -0.17 -11.31 -9.43
C LEU A 36 0.16 -10.27 -10.50
N ARG A 37 -0.15 -10.54 -11.77
CA ARG A 37 0.01 -9.55 -12.85
C ARG A 37 -0.77 -8.27 -12.58
N ARG A 38 -1.95 -8.36 -11.95
CA ARG A 38 -2.74 -7.18 -11.56
C ARG A 38 -2.03 -6.39 -10.45
N LEU A 39 -1.54 -7.07 -9.42
CA LEU A 39 -0.82 -6.40 -8.33
C LEU A 39 0.43 -5.68 -8.84
N ASP A 40 1.14 -6.28 -9.79
CA ASP A 40 2.35 -5.69 -10.38
C ASP A 40 2.08 -4.39 -11.17
N THR A 41 0.82 -4.08 -11.53
CA THR A 41 0.47 -2.81 -12.18
C THR A 41 0.10 -1.70 -11.21
N LEU A 42 0.08 -1.97 -9.91
CA LEU A 42 -0.48 -1.08 -8.90
C LEU A 42 0.59 -0.50 -7.99
N VAL A 43 0.46 0.79 -7.68
CA VAL A 43 1.21 1.46 -6.61
C VAL A 43 0.28 1.67 -5.43
N PHE A 44 0.63 1.10 -4.28
CA PHE A 44 -0.23 1.08 -3.09
C PHE A 44 0.14 2.19 -2.10
N LEU A 45 -0.89 2.81 -1.53
CA LEU A 45 -0.81 3.67 -0.36
C LEU A 45 -1.80 3.20 0.70
N TRP A 46 -1.45 3.44 1.96
CA TRP A 46 -2.37 3.20 3.07
C TRP A 46 -3.05 4.50 3.50
N PRO A 47 -4.34 4.45 3.87
CA PRO A 47 -5.01 5.57 4.51
C PRO A 47 -4.30 5.98 5.82
N GLY A 48 -4.19 7.27 6.03
CA GLY A 48 -3.56 7.87 7.20
C GLY A 48 -4.08 9.27 7.49
N ASP A 49 -3.55 9.89 8.53
CA ASP A 49 -3.76 11.28 8.92
C ASP A 49 -2.43 11.95 9.30
N GLU A 50 -2.47 13.15 9.89
CA GLU A 50 -1.26 13.84 10.33
C GLU A 50 -0.41 13.05 11.33
N HIS A 51 -1.00 12.10 12.05
CA HIS A 51 -0.33 11.26 13.05
C HIS A 51 0.20 9.95 12.46
N GLY A 52 -0.23 9.57 11.25
CA GLY A 52 0.31 8.44 10.51
C GLY A 52 -0.76 7.47 9.99
N PRO A 53 -0.39 6.21 9.71
CA PRO A 53 -1.31 5.23 9.14
C PRO A 53 -2.47 4.89 10.08
N ARG A 54 -3.67 4.70 9.53
CA ARG A 54 -4.88 4.34 10.29
C ARG A 54 -5.29 2.89 10.07
N GLY A 55 -6.15 2.40 10.95
CA GLY A 55 -6.77 1.08 10.84
C GLY A 55 -5.73 -0.04 10.76
N TYR A 56 -5.84 -0.89 9.74
CA TYR A 56 -4.94 -2.03 9.54
C TYR A 56 -3.47 -1.61 9.32
N ALA A 57 -3.25 -0.48 8.66
CA ALA A 57 -1.90 0.00 8.37
C ALA A 57 -1.15 0.48 9.62
N LYS A 58 -1.86 0.87 10.68
CA LYS A 58 -1.25 1.24 11.97
C LYS A 58 -0.41 0.10 12.54
N ALA A 59 -0.92 -1.13 12.50
CA ALA A 59 -0.21 -2.30 13.01
C ALA A 59 1.06 -2.61 12.20
N HIS A 60 1.08 -2.29 10.90
CA HIS A 60 2.30 -2.39 10.08
C HIS A 60 3.30 -1.30 10.46
N GLY A 61 2.85 -0.06 10.65
CA GLY A 61 3.69 1.03 11.16
C GLY A 61 4.35 0.70 12.50
N GLU A 62 3.58 0.22 13.48
CA GLU A 62 4.09 -0.21 14.80
C GLU A 62 5.08 -1.37 14.70
N LYS A 63 4.91 -2.26 13.72
CA LYS A 63 5.88 -3.34 13.45
C LYS A 63 7.20 -2.75 12.95
N TYR A 64 7.15 -1.79 12.03
CA TYR A 64 8.34 -1.12 11.51
C TYR A 64 9.07 -0.34 12.59
N ASP A 65 8.34 0.38 13.45
CA ASP A 65 8.92 1.12 14.58
C ASP A 65 9.66 0.16 15.54
N ARG A 66 9.08 -1.00 15.85
CA ARG A 66 9.75 -2.03 16.66
C ARG A 66 10.98 -2.63 15.98
N GLN A 67 10.94 -2.83 14.67
CA GLN A 67 12.10 -3.31 13.91
C GLN A 67 13.25 -2.29 13.95
N ALA A 68 12.95 -1.00 13.80
CA ALA A 68 13.91 0.09 13.92
C ALA A 68 14.54 0.13 15.32
N ALA A 69 13.72 0.09 16.38
CA ALA A 69 14.18 0.13 17.76
C ALA A 69 15.06 -1.06 18.13
N GLY A 70 14.89 -2.21 17.47
CA GLY A 70 15.73 -3.40 17.62
C GLY A 70 17.04 -3.38 16.83
N GLY A 71 17.40 -2.26 16.20
CA GLY A 71 18.58 -2.13 15.34
C GLY A 71 18.43 -2.81 13.97
N GLY A 72 17.20 -3.19 13.59
CA GLY A 72 16.89 -3.75 12.28
C GLY A 72 16.65 -2.67 11.23
N PRO A 73 16.65 -3.04 9.93
CA PRO A 73 16.32 -2.12 8.85
C PRO A 73 14.86 -1.65 9.00
N ALA A 74 14.65 -0.34 8.95
CA ALA A 74 13.34 0.29 9.02
C ALA A 74 12.97 0.85 7.64
N PRO A 75 11.76 0.56 7.11
CA PRO A 75 11.30 1.23 5.90
C PRO A 75 11.11 2.72 6.15
N VAL A 76 11.39 3.50 5.11
CA VAL A 76 11.04 4.92 5.09
C VAL A 76 9.53 5.05 4.91
N LEU A 77 8.87 5.78 5.80
CA LEU A 77 7.44 6.10 5.67
C LEU A 77 7.29 7.46 5.00
N LEU A 78 6.52 7.48 3.90
CA LEU A 78 6.14 8.69 3.21
C LEU A 78 4.69 9.03 3.54
N ARG A 79 4.44 10.28 3.88
CA ARG A 79 3.08 10.85 4.01
C ARG A 79 2.82 11.72 2.79
N VAL A 80 1.83 11.32 2.01
CA VAL A 80 1.43 12.02 0.79
C VAL A 80 0.02 12.57 0.99
N PRO A 81 -0.19 13.90 1.01
CA PRO A 81 -1.53 14.47 1.06
C PRO A 81 -2.37 14.01 -0.14
N PHE A 82 -3.56 13.46 0.12
CA PHE A 82 -4.35 12.79 -0.92
C PHE A 82 -4.74 13.72 -2.07
N ALA A 83 -5.21 14.93 -1.77
CA ALA A 83 -5.60 15.91 -2.80
C ALA A 83 -4.41 16.27 -3.71
N ASP A 84 -3.23 16.44 -3.14
CA ASP A 84 -2.01 16.78 -3.88
C ASP A 84 -1.52 15.59 -4.70
N ALA A 85 -1.67 14.36 -4.20
CA ALA A 85 -1.38 13.15 -4.97
C ALA A 85 -2.25 13.06 -6.23
N LEU A 86 -3.55 13.38 -6.14
CA LEU A 86 -4.43 13.42 -7.31
C LEU A 86 -4.02 14.53 -8.28
N ALA A 87 -3.72 15.72 -7.76
CA ALA A 87 -3.31 16.87 -8.58
C ALA A 87 -1.99 16.60 -9.32
N ALA A 88 -1.03 15.93 -8.68
CA ALA A 88 0.24 15.54 -9.29
C ALA A 88 0.11 14.40 -10.32
N ASN A 89 -1.00 13.66 -10.30
CA ASN A 89 -1.21 12.48 -11.14
C ASN A 89 -2.58 12.53 -11.87
N PRO A 90 -2.85 13.57 -12.69
CA PRO A 90 -4.19 13.81 -13.24
C PRO A 90 -4.66 12.74 -14.23
N SER A 91 -3.74 11.94 -14.79
CA SER A 91 -4.03 10.84 -15.71
C SER A 91 -4.21 9.49 -15.00
N LEU A 92 -3.94 9.39 -13.69
CA LEU A 92 -4.05 8.14 -12.95
C LEU A 92 -5.37 8.11 -12.16
N MET A 93 -6.17 7.07 -12.37
CA MET A 93 -7.39 6.85 -11.60
C MET A 93 -7.04 6.22 -10.25
N PRO A 94 -7.37 6.85 -9.10
CA PRO A 94 -7.25 6.21 -7.81
C PRO A 94 -8.30 5.10 -7.67
N LEU A 95 -7.86 3.94 -7.20
CA LEU A 95 -8.69 2.79 -6.90
C LEU A 95 -8.69 2.52 -5.40
N PHE A 96 -9.83 2.15 -4.85
CA PHE A 96 -10.02 1.81 -3.45
C PHE A 96 -10.21 0.31 -3.29
N CYS A 97 -9.64 -0.21 -2.20
CA CYS A 97 -9.75 -1.62 -1.81
C CYS A 97 -10.14 -1.74 -0.34
N ARG A 98 -11.12 -2.60 -0.04
CA ARG A 98 -11.55 -2.93 1.34
C ARG A 98 -10.65 -3.94 2.04
N TYR A 99 -9.66 -4.47 1.35
CA TYR A 99 -8.84 -5.58 1.80
C TYR A 99 -7.37 -5.23 1.71
N ASN A 100 -6.54 -5.82 2.57
CA ASN A 100 -5.11 -5.83 2.33
C ASN A 100 -4.80 -6.80 1.18
N SER A 101 -4.37 -6.29 0.04
CA SER A 101 -4.15 -7.07 -1.18
C SER A 101 -2.96 -8.02 -1.07
N GLY A 102 -1.92 -7.61 -0.32
CA GLY A 102 -0.71 -8.39 -0.03
C GLY A 102 -0.85 -9.46 1.07
N GLY A 103 -1.99 -9.53 1.74
CA GLY A 103 -2.19 -10.36 2.93
C GLY A 103 -3.59 -10.94 3.02
N PRO A 104 -4.06 -11.71 2.01
CA PRO A 104 -5.35 -12.36 2.06
C PRO A 104 -5.45 -13.24 3.31
N ARG A 105 -6.56 -13.14 4.02
CA ARG A 105 -6.85 -13.94 5.21
C ARG A 105 -8.10 -14.77 4.96
N ALA A 106 -8.09 -15.99 5.46
CA ALA A 106 -9.31 -16.78 5.56
C ALA A 106 -10.25 -16.06 6.53
N GLN A 107 -11.49 -15.84 6.09
CA GLN A 107 -12.57 -15.37 6.93
C GLN A 107 -13.46 -16.55 7.32
N PRO A 108 -14.26 -16.44 8.40
CA PRO A 108 -15.22 -17.48 8.76
C PRO A 108 -16.19 -17.82 7.61
N SER A 109 -16.48 -16.86 6.74
CA SER A 109 -17.33 -17.01 5.55
C SER A 109 -16.59 -17.56 4.31
N GLY A 110 -15.30 -17.90 4.43
CA GLY A 110 -14.47 -18.40 3.32
C GLY A 110 -13.27 -17.51 3.00
N GLY A 111 -12.74 -17.64 1.78
CA GLY A 111 -11.62 -16.82 1.32
C GLY A 111 -11.97 -15.33 1.20
N SER A 112 -10.96 -14.47 1.25
CA SER A 112 -11.11 -13.05 0.91
C SER A 112 -11.37 -12.91 -0.59
N PRO A 113 -12.44 -12.25 -1.05
CA PRO A 113 -12.76 -12.15 -2.47
C PRO A 113 -11.68 -11.38 -3.23
N ARG A 114 -11.27 -11.90 -4.39
CA ARG A 114 -10.29 -11.28 -5.29
C ARG A 114 -10.74 -11.37 -6.74
N GLY A 115 -10.71 -10.23 -7.41
CA GLY A 115 -11.13 -10.08 -8.80
C GLY A 115 -11.39 -8.63 -9.20
N ASP A 116 -12.30 -8.43 -10.13
CA ASP A 116 -12.65 -7.11 -10.67
C ASP A 116 -13.24 -6.21 -9.59
N SER A 117 -13.91 -6.77 -8.57
CA SER A 117 -14.47 -5.97 -7.48
C SER A 117 -13.45 -5.52 -6.43
N THR A 118 -12.19 -5.96 -6.52
CA THR A 118 -11.21 -5.70 -5.45
C THR A 118 -10.68 -4.28 -5.44
N PHE A 119 -10.44 -3.70 -6.62
CA PHE A 119 -9.92 -2.34 -6.78
C PHE A 119 -10.91 -1.54 -7.61
N ARG A 120 -11.64 -0.63 -6.98
CA ARG A 120 -12.73 0.09 -7.63
C ARG A 120 -12.55 1.61 -7.51
N PRO A 121 -12.94 2.39 -8.52
CA PRO A 121 -13.02 3.84 -8.40
C PRO A 121 -13.91 4.25 -7.21
N ALA A 122 -13.60 5.38 -6.59
CA ALA A 122 -14.31 5.87 -5.40
C ALA A 122 -15.83 6.00 -5.61
N ASN A 123 -16.25 6.45 -6.79
CA ASN A 123 -17.66 6.62 -7.18
C ASN A 123 -18.39 5.29 -7.47
N GLU A 124 -17.66 4.18 -7.52
CA GLU A 124 -18.21 2.85 -7.74
C GLU A 124 -18.24 1.99 -6.47
N CYS A 125 -17.60 2.44 -5.39
CA CYS A 125 -17.54 1.72 -4.13
C CYS A 125 -18.90 1.70 -3.40
N ASP A 126 -19.29 0.54 -2.88
CA ASP A 126 -20.46 0.32 -2.02
C ASP A 126 -20.14 0.56 -0.52
N PHE A 127 -19.02 1.23 -0.23
CA PHE A 127 -18.50 1.41 1.12
C PHE A 127 -17.99 2.83 1.36
N THR A 128 -17.98 3.24 2.62
CA THR A 128 -17.54 4.58 3.02
C THR A 128 -16.01 4.67 3.02
N PRO A 129 -15.43 5.89 2.94
CA PRO A 129 -13.98 6.09 3.03
C PRO A 129 -13.34 5.42 4.25
N GLY A 130 -14.04 5.37 5.38
CA GLY A 130 -13.56 4.70 6.60
C GLY A 130 -13.43 3.17 6.50
N ARG A 131 -13.88 2.56 5.40
CA ARG A 131 -13.73 1.12 5.10
C ARG A 131 -12.63 0.83 4.08
N VAL A 132 -12.00 1.86 3.50
CA VAL A 132 -10.84 1.71 2.62
C VAL A 132 -9.68 1.19 3.47
N GLN A 133 -9.05 0.09 3.05
CA GLN A 133 -7.81 -0.41 3.65
C GLN A 133 -6.58 -0.04 2.82
N GLU A 134 -6.74 0.00 1.50
CA GLU A 134 -5.68 0.37 0.57
C GLU A 134 -6.23 1.30 -0.51
N LEU A 135 -5.43 2.28 -0.87
CA LEU A 135 -5.57 3.08 -2.07
C LEU A 135 -4.51 2.60 -3.06
N ALA A 136 -4.87 2.47 -4.33
CA ALA A 136 -3.96 2.08 -5.38
C ALA A 136 -4.05 3.02 -6.57
N PHE A 137 -2.93 3.36 -7.16
CA PHE A 137 -2.88 3.98 -8.49
C PHE A 137 -2.57 2.91 -9.52
N ASP A 138 -3.33 2.89 -10.62
CA ASP A 138 -3.18 1.90 -11.67
C ASP A 138 -2.33 2.40 -12.84
N ARG A 139 -1.40 1.55 -13.29
CA ARG A 139 -0.56 1.71 -14.48
C ARG A 139 0.34 2.95 -14.47
N GLY A 140 1.51 2.80 -13.87
CA GLY A 140 2.64 3.69 -14.11
C GLY A 140 3.30 4.22 -12.84
N PRO A 141 4.40 4.96 -12.99
CA PRO A 141 5.02 5.66 -11.87
C PRO A 141 4.04 6.70 -11.31
N VAL A 142 3.96 6.77 -9.98
CA VAL A 142 3.20 7.80 -9.28
C VAL A 142 4.15 8.94 -8.93
N ALA A 143 3.85 10.14 -9.43
CA ALA A 143 4.56 11.35 -9.06
C ALA A 143 4.25 11.70 -7.60
N LEU A 144 5.30 11.94 -6.81
CA LEU A 144 5.16 12.43 -5.44
C LEU A 144 5.03 13.97 -5.48
N PRO A 145 3.97 14.57 -4.90
CA PRO A 145 3.85 16.01 -4.80
C PRO A 145 4.93 16.61 -3.90
N THR A 146 5.29 17.88 -4.08
CA THR A 146 6.29 18.58 -3.25
C THR A 146 5.89 18.67 -1.78
N SER A 147 4.60 18.55 -1.48
CA SER A 147 4.05 18.46 -0.11
C SER A 147 4.24 17.09 0.55
N THR A 148 4.86 16.13 -0.14
CA THR A 148 5.21 14.83 0.44
C THR A 148 6.16 15.04 1.62
N ALA A 149 5.84 14.39 2.73
CA ALA A 149 6.70 14.35 3.91
C ALA A 149 7.28 12.95 4.12
N VAL A 150 8.42 12.90 4.78
CA VAL A 150 9.09 11.68 5.23
C VAL A 150 9.08 11.64 6.75
N ARG A 151 8.88 10.44 7.32
CA ARG A 151 8.96 10.26 8.78
C ARG A 151 10.42 10.22 9.22
N SER A 152 10.79 11.12 10.13
CA SER A 152 12.10 11.21 10.78
C SER A 152 11.88 11.01 12.28
N GLU A 153 12.36 9.90 12.83
CA GLU A 153 12.07 9.45 14.20
C GLU A 153 10.55 9.39 14.51
N SER A 154 9.98 10.49 15.02
CA SER A 154 8.54 10.65 15.32
C SER A 154 7.87 11.80 14.57
N ASP A 155 8.63 12.62 13.86
CA ASP A 155 8.15 13.81 13.18
C ASP A 155 8.01 13.60 11.66
N TRP A 156 7.25 14.49 11.03
CA TRP A 156 7.09 14.54 9.58
C TRP A 156 7.85 15.74 9.02
N GLU A 157 8.88 15.47 8.24
CA GLU A 157 9.70 16.48 7.60
C GLU A 157 9.39 16.54 6.10
N PRO A 158 9.45 17.72 5.45
CA PRO A 158 9.32 17.80 3.99
C PRO A 158 10.34 16.88 3.30
N LEU A 159 9.88 16.04 2.37
CA LEU A 159 10.77 15.18 1.57
C LEU A 159 11.57 16.00 0.56
N PHE A 160 10.94 17.04 0.00
CA PHE A 160 11.54 17.96 -0.95
C PHE A 160 11.82 19.29 -0.25
N GLY A 161 13.05 19.80 -0.42
CA GLY A 161 13.49 21.10 0.09
C GLY A 161 13.18 22.26 -0.84
#